data_AF-A0A9Q1CW51-F1
#
_entry.id   AF-A0A9Q1CW51-F1
#
_cell.length_a   1.000
_cell.length_b   1.000
_cell.length_c   1.000
_cell.angle_alpha   90.00
_cell.angle_beta   90.00
_cell.angle_gamma   90.00
#
_symmetry.space_group_name_H-M   'P 1'
#
loop_
_entity.id
_entity.type
_entity.pdbx_description
1 polymer ?
#
loop_
_entity_poly.entity_id
_entity_poly.type
_entity_poly.pdbx_seq_one_letter_code
_entity_poly.pdbx_strand_id
1 'polypeptide(L)'
;RLNSCDLSEESCEIVASALQLSNSPLRDLDLSRNNLGDAGVKLLCAGLMSPNCKLQRLGLNSCDLSEESCEIVASALQSSNSPLRDLDLSYNNLGDAGVKLCAGLMSPNCKLQRLGLGWCNLTEGCCDVLASVLRSPHSELSDLELRDNELQDSGVRALSAGLEDPHCKLQRLGLSGCRVTQRGCDSLASALCSNPSHLRELDLRYNHPGDSGVRALSAAKLDTLTLLVEHGGENRIKPGPRKYGCRLTLDPNTAHRELSLSEGNRKVTHSPWREEPYPRHPERFESVRQVLCRESVCERCYWEAEWSVSERGGVYIAVTDKGISRKGGGEDCGFGLNKNSWSLWCYKHSYSVCHNNNRTDLPARPSPTTEQECVMMVLVQECVCTG
;
A
#
# COMPACT_ATOMS: atom_id res chain seq x y z
N ARG A 1 4.97 -1.65 21.45
CA ARG A 1 5.07 -1.54 19.98
C ARG A 1 6.52 -1.86 19.64
N LEU A 2 6.74 -2.80 18.73
CA LEU A 2 8.06 -3.25 18.29
C LEU A 2 8.14 -3.17 16.75
N ASN A 3 7.52 -2.15 16.17
CA ASN A 3 7.46 -1.97 14.72
C ASN A 3 8.78 -1.40 14.21
N SER A 4 9.27 -1.88 13.05
CA SER A 4 10.55 -1.45 12.46
C SER A 4 11.74 -1.57 13.43
N CYS A 5 11.81 -2.67 14.18
CA CYS A 5 12.86 -2.94 15.16
C CYS A 5 13.90 -3.97 14.69
N ASP A 6 13.87 -4.33 13.40
CA ASP A 6 14.75 -5.35 12.81
C ASP A 6 14.60 -6.72 13.51
N LEU A 7 13.37 -7.05 13.93
CA LEU A 7 13.07 -8.33 14.54
C LEU A 7 13.07 -9.46 13.50
N SER A 8 13.56 -10.62 13.93
CA SER A 8 13.61 -11.86 13.14
C SER A 8 12.71 -12.95 13.71
N GLU A 9 12.71 -14.12 13.08
CA GLU A 9 12.05 -15.34 13.57
C GLU A 9 12.40 -15.67 15.04
N GLU A 10 13.66 -15.56 15.44
CA GLU A 10 14.10 -15.87 16.81
C GLU A 10 13.40 -14.99 17.86
N SER A 11 13.11 -13.74 17.49
CA SER A 11 12.37 -12.82 18.36
C SER A 11 10.93 -13.29 18.57
N CYS A 12 10.34 -13.99 17.60
CA CYS A 12 8.98 -14.51 17.70
C CYS A 12 8.86 -15.62 18.74
N GLU A 13 9.91 -16.41 18.98
CA GLU A 13 9.90 -17.42 20.05
C GLU A 13 9.81 -16.78 21.44
N ILE A 14 10.55 -15.69 21.65
CA ILE A 14 10.54 -14.93 22.91
C ILE A 14 9.17 -14.30 23.12
N VAL A 15 8.61 -13.68 22.08
CA VAL A 15 7.27 -13.09 22.12
C VAL A 15 6.21 -14.16 22.39
N ALA A 16 6.25 -15.30 21.69
CA ALA A 16 5.33 -16.41 21.89
C ALA A 16 5.41 -16.95 23.33
N SER A 17 6.62 -17.07 23.88
CA SER A 17 6.82 -17.45 25.29
C SER A 17 6.20 -16.43 26.24
N ALA A 18 6.35 -15.14 25.96
CA ALA A 18 5.75 -14.08 26.77
C ALA A 18 4.21 -14.07 26.71
N LEU A 19 3.61 -14.45 25.58
CA LEU A 19 2.15 -14.60 25.44
C LEU A 19 1.59 -15.76 26.28
N GLN A 20 2.41 -16.76 26.57
CA GLN A 20 2.00 -17.94 27.35
C GLN A 20 2.05 -17.73 28.87
N LEU A 21 2.68 -16.65 29.35
CA LEU A 21 2.76 -16.33 30.77
C LEU A 21 1.37 -15.98 31.31
N SER A 22 0.92 -16.68 32.35
CA SER A 22 -0.40 -16.48 33.00
C SER A 22 -0.66 -15.03 33.43
N ASN A 23 0.40 -14.34 33.82
CA ASN A 23 0.36 -12.96 34.30
C ASN A 23 0.68 -11.91 33.22
N SER A 24 0.81 -12.29 31.95
CA SER A 24 1.08 -11.34 30.88
C SER A 24 -0.04 -10.30 30.77
N PRO A 25 0.24 -8.99 30.90
CA PRO A 25 -0.77 -7.96 30.74
C PRO A 25 -1.00 -7.60 29.25
N LEU A 26 -0.25 -8.22 28.32
CA LEU A 26 -0.18 -7.80 26.94
C LEU A 26 -1.53 -7.99 26.22
N ARG A 27 -2.13 -6.87 25.80
CA ARG A 27 -3.36 -6.83 24.99
C ARG A 27 -3.10 -6.42 23.55
N ASP A 28 -2.07 -5.62 23.33
CA ASP A 28 -1.78 -5.01 22.04
C ASP A 28 -0.32 -5.20 21.69
N LEU A 29 -0.09 -5.77 20.52
CA LEU A 29 1.24 -6.02 20.00
C LEU A 29 1.29 -5.61 18.55
N ASP A 30 2.28 -4.80 18.23
CA ASP A 30 2.55 -4.32 16.89
C ASP A 30 3.97 -4.75 16.53
N LEU A 31 4.09 -5.72 15.63
CA LEU A 31 5.35 -6.26 15.11
C LEU A 31 5.56 -5.85 13.65
N SER A 32 4.82 -4.87 13.18
CA SER A 32 4.79 -4.50 11.78
C SER A 32 6.14 -4.01 11.27
N ARG A 33 6.41 -4.20 9.97
CA ARG A 33 7.66 -3.80 9.32
C ARG A 33 8.90 -4.47 9.93
N ASN A 34 8.79 -5.74 10.29
CA ASN A 34 9.89 -6.61 10.69
C ASN A 34 9.90 -7.85 9.80
N ASN A 35 11.06 -8.41 9.50
CA ASN A 35 11.16 -9.56 8.61
C ASN A 35 10.94 -10.89 9.35
N LEU A 36 9.70 -11.14 9.76
CA LEU A 36 9.35 -12.29 10.60
C LEU A 36 9.24 -13.59 9.79
N GLY A 37 8.70 -13.51 8.57
CA GLY A 37 8.40 -14.65 7.73
C GLY A 37 7.32 -15.59 8.30
N ASP A 38 6.97 -16.62 7.52
CA ASP A 38 5.93 -17.59 7.90
C ASP A 38 6.33 -18.40 9.15
N ALA A 39 7.62 -18.71 9.31
CA ALA A 39 8.14 -19.42 10.47
C ALA A 39 7.98 -18.60 11.77
N GLY A 40 8.24 -17.30 11.73
CA GLY A 40 7.98 -16.40 12.86
C GLY A 40 6.50 -16.37 13.26
N VAL A 41 5.59 -16.26 12.28
CA VAL A 41 4.14 -16.30 12.53
C VAL A 41 3.68 -17.63 13.12
N LYS A 42 4.29 -18.74 12.69
CA LYS A 42 4.04 -20.07 13.29
C LYS A 42 4.33 -20.09 14.79
N LEU A 43 5.48 -19.55 15.20
CA LEU A 43 5.85 -19.45 16.61
C LEU A 43 4.88 -18.53 17.37
N LEU A 44 4.56 -17.35 16.82
CA LEU A 44 3.60 -16.43 17.43
C LEU A 44 2.22 -17.07 17.62
N CYS A 45 1.74 -17.81 16.63
CA CYS A 45 0.44 -18.49 16.69
C CYS A 45 0.39 -19.58 17.78
N ALA A 46 1.51 -20.26 18.06
CA ALA A 46 1.59 -21.16 19.21
C ALA A 46 1.33 -20.42 20.53
N GLY A 47 1.86 -19.20 20.67
CA GLY A 47 1.55 -18.31 21.79
C GLY A 47 0.09 -17.85 21.83
N LEU A 48 -0.50 -17.49 20.68
CA LEU A 48 -1.90 -17.06 20.58
C LEU A 48 -2.90 -18.14 20.99
N MET A 49 -2.58 -19.41 20.73
CA MET A 49 -3.43 -20.55 21.07
C MET A 49 -3.36 -20.93 22.56
N SER A 50 -2.47 -20.29 23.33
CA SER A 50 -2.34 -20.54 24.76
C SER A 50 -3.57 -20.06 25.54
N PRO A 51 -4.06 -20.82 26.54
CA PRO A 51 -5.16 -20.38 27.41
C PRO A 51 -4.81 -19.17 28.27
N ASN A 52 -3.51 -18.89 28.45
CA ASN A 52 -3.02 -17.73 29.17
C ASN A 52 -2.91 -16.48 28.30
N CYS A 53 -3.02 -16.63 26.98
CA CYS A 53 -2.91 -15.52 26.06
C CYS A 53 -4.02 -14.51 26.32
N LYS A 54 -3.64 -13.24 26.28
CA LYS A 54 -4.50 -12.10 26.59
C LYS A 54 -4.54 -11.09 25.45
N LEU A 55 -3.82 -11.37 24.35
CA LEU A 55 -3.65 -10.48 23.21
C LEU A 55 -4.95 -10.33 22.42
N GLN A 56 -5.40 -9.08 22.27
CA GLN A 56 -6.61 -8.70 21.56
C GLN A 56 -6.30 -8.04 20.22
N ARG A 57 -5.15 -7.36 20.08
CA ARG A 57 -4.75 -6.69 18.84
C ARG A 57 -3.34 -7.10 18.43
N LEU A 58 -3.20 -7.52 17.17
CA LEU A 58 -1.94 -7.94 16.59
C LEU A 58 -1.71 -7.27 15.24
N GLY A 59 -0.66 -6.46 15.13
CA GLY A 59 -0.17 -5.90 13.87
C GLY A 59 0.97 -6.75 13.31
N LEU A 60 0.80 -7.25 12.09
CA LEU A 60 1.78 -8.00 11.30
C LEU A 60 1.90 -7.42 9.89
N ASN A 61 1.66 -6.11 9.73
CA ASN A 61 1.72 -5.51 8.41
C ASN A 61 3.18 -5.41 7.93
N SER A 62 3.42 -5.68 6.65
CA SER A 62 4.78 -5.70 6.07
C SER A 62 5.76 -6.62 6.84
N CYS A 63 5.37 -7.88 7.05
CA CYS A 63 6.16 -8.85 7.82
C CYS A 63 6.77 -9.99 6.99
N ASP A 64 6.75 -9.85 5.67
CA ASP A 64 7.20 -10.86 4.69
C ASP A 64 6.40 -12.17 4.80
N LEU A 65 5.07 -12.04 4.94
CA LEU A 65 4.17 -13.18 5.08
C LEU A 65 3.64 -13.65 3.72
N SER A 66 3.44 -14.97 3.59
CA SER A 66 2.86 -15.61 2.40
C SER A 66 1.51 -16.25 2.70
N GLU A 67 0.95 -16.99 1.72
CA GLU A 67 -0.25 -17.81 1.89
C GLU A 67 -0.11 -18.88 3.00
N GLU A 68 1.11 -19.33 3.33
CA GLU A 68 1.34 -20.31 4.40
C GLU A 68 0.96 -19.72 5.77
N SER A 69 1.33 -18.47 6.02
CA SER A 69 0.91 -17.73 7.23
C SER A 69 -0.61 -17.68 7.38
N CYS A 70 -1.37 -17.61 6.29
CA CYS A 70 -2.82 -17.53 6.37
C CYS A 70 -3.45 -18.81 6.95
N GLU A 71 -2.89 -19.97 6.62
CA GLU A 71 -3.33 -21.27 7.14
C GLU A 71 -2.99 -21.44 8.63
N ILE A 72 -1.79 -20.98 9.01
CA ILE A 72 -1.34 -20.96 10.40
C ILE A 72 -2.23 -20.03 11.25
N VAL A 73 -2.47 -18.81 10.77
CA VAL A 73 -3.35 -17.85 11.46
C VAL A 73 -4.78 -18.36 11.51
N ALA A 74 -5.29 -18.99 10.45
CA ALA A 74 -6.61 -19.63 10.47
C ALA A 74 -6.74 -20.63 11.61
N SER A 75 -5.70 -21.45 11.85
CA SER A 75 -5.66 -22.42 12.95
C SER A 75 -5.70 -21.73 14.31
N ALA A 76 -4.97 -20.62 14.47
CA ALA A 76 -5.02 -19.82 15.70
C ALA A 76 -6.40 -19.19 15.95
N LEU A 77 -7.08 -18.71 14.90
CA LEU A 77 -8.43 -18.13 15.00
C LEU A 77 -9.51 -19.19 15.33
N GLN A 78 -9.30 -20.45 14.93
CA GLN A 78 -10.20 -21.57 15.27
C GLN A 78 -10.09 -22.00 16.74
N SER A 79 -8.98 -21.66 17.41
CA SER A 79 -8.77 -22.00 18.82
C SER A 79 -9.69 -21.20 19.73
N SER A 80 -10.42 -21.87 20.61
CA SER A 80 -11.30 -21.23 21.62
C SER A 80 -10.54 -20.35 22.61
N ASN A 81 -9.23 -20.60 22.77
CA ASN A 81 -8.34 -19.83 23.63
C ASN A 81 -7.93 -18.49 23.03
N SER A 82 -8.01 -18.33 21.71
CA SER A 82 -7.59 -17.09 21.07
C SER A 82 -8.52 -15.93 21.50
N PRO A 83 -7.97 -14.85 22.09
CA PRO A 83 -8.76 -13.68 22.45
C PRO A 83 -8.75 -12.60 21.36
N LEU A 84 -8.13 -12.88 20.20
CA LEU A 84 -7.83 -11.89 19.18
C LEU A 84 -9.12 -11.27 18.61
N ARG A 85 -9.14 -9.94 18.56
CA ARG A 85 -10.24 -9.09 18.07
C ARG A 85 -9.84 -8.26 16.85
N ASP A 86 -8.56 -7.93 16.72
CA ASP A 86 -8.00 -7.07 15.67
C ASP A 86 -6.72 -7.68 15.13
N LEU A 87 -6.67 -7.86 13.82
CA LEU A 87 -5.53 -8.41 13.12
C LEU A 87 -5.27 -7.61 11.85
N ASP A 88 -4.05 -7.09 11.71
CA ASP A 88 -3.61 -6.43 10.49
C ASP A 88 -2.54 -7.27 9.80
N LEU A 89 -2.86 -7.80 8.61
CA LEU A 89 -1.96 -8.54 7.73
C LEU A 89 -1.59 -7.75 6.47
N SER A 90 -1.92 -6.45 6.41
CA SER A 90 -1.74 -5.62 5.23
C SER A 90 -0.28 -5.58 4.75
N TYR A 91 -0.05 -5.29 3.48
CA TYR A 91 1.28 -5.21 2.85
C TYR A 91 2.10 -6.50 2.96
N ASN A 92 1.44 -7.66 2.92
CA ASN A 92 2.07 -8.96 2.78
C ASN A 92 1.60 -9.61 1.48
N ASN A 93 2.47 -10.33 0.76
CA ASN A 93 2.11 -10.89 -0.55
C ASN A 93 1.35 -12.22 -0.39
N LEU A 94 0.12 -12.16 0.12
CA LEU A 94 -0.68 -13.34 0.44
C LEU A 94 -1.28 -13.99 -0.80
N GLY A 95 -1.65 -13.19 -1.81
CA GLY A 95 -2.35 -13.66 -3.01
C GLY A 95 -3.73 -14.27 -2.70
N ASP A 96 -4.43 -14.74 -3.73
CA ASP A 96 -5.77 -15.33 -3.56
C ASP A 96 -5.77 -16.60 -2.70
N ALA A 97 -4.65 -17.33 -2.65
CA ALA A 97 -4.50 -18.48 -1.75
C ALA A 97 -4.55 -18.08 -0.26
N GLY A 98 -4.31 -16.82 0.07
CA GLY A 98 -4.47 -16.27 1.41
C GLY A 98 -5.90 -16.40 1.98
N VAL A 99 -6.91 -16.67 1.15
CA VAL A 99 -8.29 -16.94 1.64
C VAL A 99 -8.40 -18.18 2.52
N LYS A 100 -7.37 -19.02 2.61
CA LYS A 100 -7.26 -20.05 3.65
C LYS A 100 -7.51 -19.50 5.06
N LEU A 101 -7.21 -18.21 5.30
CA LEU A 101 -7.56 -17.47 6.52
C LEU A 101 -9.06 -17.56 6.87
N CYS A 102 -9.94 -17.59 5.85
CA CYS A 102 -11.39 -17.55 6.01
C CYS A 102 -11.95 -18.76 6.76
N ALA A 103 -11.27 -19.92 6.72
CA ALA A 103 -11.64 -21.08 7.53
C ALA A 103 -11.63 -20.74 9.03
N GLY A 104 -10.68 -19.90 9.46
CA GLY A 104 -10.64 -19.36 10.81
C GLY A 104 -11.76 -18.35 11.10
N LEU A 105 -12.03 -17.44 10.16
CA LEU A 105 -13.06 -16.40 10.32
C LEU A 105 -14.50 -16.95 10.40
N MET A 106 -14.75 -18.12 9.82
CA MET A 106 -16.05 -18.79 9.87
C MET A 106 -16.20 -19.74 11.06
N SER A 107 -15.18 -19.89 11.90
CA SER A 107 -15.24 -20.75 13.08
C SER A 107 -16.10 -20.14 14.18
N PRO A 108 -16.94 -20.93 14.89
CA PRO A 108 -17.74 -20.44 16.02
C PRO A 108 -16.89 -19.97 17.21
N ASN A 109 -15.60 -20.35 17.26
CA ASN A 109 -14.67 -19.92 18.29
C ASN A 109 -14.00 -18.57 17.96
N CYS A 110 -14.10 -18.13 16.70
CA CYS A 110 -13.42 -16.92 16.25
C CYS A 110 -14.05 -15.69 16.88
N LYS A 111 -13.19 -14.82 17.41
CA LYS A 111 -13.59 -13.58 18.09
C LYS A 111 -13.22 -12.34 17.28
N LEU A 112 -12.61 -12.52 16.11
CA LEU A 112 -12.05 -11.45 15.31
C LEU A 112 -13.14 -10.53 14.78
N GLN A 113 -12.98 -9.23 15.04
CA GLN A 113 -13.90 -8.18 14.64
C GLN A 113 -13.32 -7.29 13.55
N ARG A 114 -12.00 -7.12 13.53
CA ARG A 114 -11.30 -6.24 12.59
C ARG A 114 -10.19 -7.00 11.88
N LEU A 115 -10.20 -6.91 10.56
CA LEU A 115 -9.23 -7.57 9.69
C LEU A 115 -8.71 -6.59 8.62
N GLY A 116 -7.39 -6.40 8.62
CA GLY A 116 -6.65 -5.69 7.57
C GLY A 116 -6.03 -6.65 6.56
N LEU A 117 -6.41 -6.51 5.30
CA LEU A 117 -5.86 -7.24 4.14
C LEU A 117 -5.52 -6.27 3.00
N GLY A 118 -5.17 -5.03 3.32
CA GLY A 118 -4.81 -4.03 2.31
C GLY A 118 -3.47 -4.37 1.67
N TRP A 119 -3.30 -4.11 0.37
CA TRP A 119 -2.06 -4.43 -0.34
C TRP A 119 -1.61 -5.89 -0.19
N CYS A 120 -2.55 -6.84 -0.30
CA CYS A 120 -2.26 -8.26 -0.14
C CYS A 120 -2.18 -9.06 -1.45
N ASN A 121 -2.19 -8.36 -2.59
CA ASN A 121 -2.23 -8.94 -3.93
C ASN A 121 -3.44 -9.86 -4.15
N LEU A 122 -4.57 -9.51 -3.54
CA LEU A 122 -5.86 -10.19 -3.74
C LEU A 122 -6.51 -9.74 -5.05
N THR A 123 -7.24 -10.62 -5.71
CA THR A 123 -8.00 -10.36 -6.93
C THR A 123 -9.49 -10.68 -6.74
N GLU A 124 -10.29 -10.53 -7.78
CA GLU A 124 -11.69 -10.98 -7.78
C GLU A 124 -11.85 -12.47 -7.40
N GLY A 125 -10.84 -13.31 -7.64
CA GLY A 125 -10.89 -14.75 -7.39
C GLY A 125 -11.10 -15.13 -5.92
N CYS A 126 -10.74 -14.24 -4.99
CA CYS A 126 -10.85 -14.46 -3.56
C CYS A 126 -12.23 -14.04 -3.00
N CYS A 127 -13.00 -13.25 -3.74
CA CYS A 127 -14.12 -12.49 -3.19
C CYS A 127 -15.34 -13.36 -2.85
N ASP A 128 -15.56 -14.49 -3.53
CA ASP A 128 -16.64 -15.43 -3.19
C ASP A 128 -16.43 -16.09 -1.81
N VAL A 129 -15.16 -16.35 -1.46
CA VAL A 129 -14.79 -16.90 -0.16
C VAL A 129 -14.97 -15.85 0.93
N LEU A 130 -14.51 -14.61 0.69
CA LEU A 130 -14.76 -13.49 1.61
C LEU A 130 -16.25 -13.21 1.80
N ALA A 131 -17.04 -13.27 0.73
CA ALA A 131 -18.50 -13.14 0.82
C ALA A 131 -19.11 -14.26 1.68
N SER A 132 -18.56 -15.48 1.64
CA SER A 132 -18.99 -16.58 2.52
C SER A 132 -18.71 -16.30 4.00
N VAL A 133 -17.63 -15.58 4.32
CA VAL A 133 -17.37 -15.09 5.69
C VAL A 133 -18.47 -14.12 6.13
N LEU A 134 -18.85 -13.17 5.26
CA LEU A 134 -19.88 -12.18 5.57
C LEU A 134 -21.27 -12.81 5.78
N ARG A 135 -21.57 -13.92 5.11
CA ARG A 135 -22.81 -14.69 5.29
C ARG A 135 -22.80 -15.62 6.51
N SER A 136 -21.62 -15.89 7.08
CA SER A 136 -21.50 -16.87 8.15
C SER A 136 -22.07 -16.31 9.45
N PRO A 137 -23.03 -17.00 10.10
CA PRO A 137 -23.58 -16.55 11.39
C PRO A 137 -22.54 -16.58 12.52
N HIS A 138 -21.45 -17.32 12.32
CA HIS A 138 -20.33 -17.42 13.26
C HIS A 138 -19.30 -16.30 13.10
N SER A 139 -19.34 -15.55 11.99
CA SER A 139 -18.43 -14.43 11.84
C SER A 139 -18.83 -13.28 12.77
N GLU A 140 -17.85 -12.75 13.49
CA GLU A 140 -17.98 -11.53 14.31
C GLU A 140 -17.37 -10.31 13.61
N LEU A 141 -17.01 -10.44 12.33
CA LEU A 141 -16.30 -9.42 11.58
C LEU A 141 -17.20 -8.19 11.37
N SER A 142 -16.78 -7.06 11.95
CA SER A 142 -17.42 -5.76 11.81
C SER A 142 -16.63 -4.82 10.91
N ASP A 143 -15.34 -5.09 10.68
CA ASP A 143 -14.46 -4.21 9.94
C ASP A 143 -13.54 -5.01 9.02
N LEU A 144 -13.61 -4.71 7.73
CA LEU A 144 -12.82 -5.37 6.71
C LEU A 144 -12.16 -4.32 5.81
N GLU A 145 -10.84 -4.25 5.86
CA GLU A 145 -10.03 -3.35 5.04
C GLU A 145 -9.36 -4.16 3.91
N LEU A 146 -9.73 -3.88 2.67
CA LEU A 146 -9.24 -4.56 1.46
C LEU A 146 -8.54 -3.60 0.50
N ARG A 147 -8.17 -2.39 0.95
CA ARG A 147 -7.60 -1.36 0.07
C ARG A 147 -6.48 -1.89 -0.83
N ASP A 148 -6.49 -1.42 -2.06
CA ASP A 148 -5.45 -1.59 -3.06
C ASP A 148 -5.16 -3.01 -3.49
N ASN A 149 -6.13 -3.89 -3.30
CA ASN A 149 -6.22 -5.15 -4.02
C ASN A 149 -6.87 -4.93 -5.40
N GLU A 150 -6.81 -5.92 -6.28
CA GLU A 150 -7.31 -5.83 -7.66
C GLU A 150 -8.67 -6.52 -7.78
N LEU A 151 -9.62 -6.15 -6.91
CA LEU A 151 -10.90 -6.88 -6.78
C LEU A 151 -11.88 -6.65 -7.93
N GLN A 152 -11.82 -5.47 -8.58
CA GLN A 152 -12.65 -5.08 -9.73
C GLN A 152 -14.17 -5.15 -9.42
N ASP A 153 -15.01 -4.91 -10.43
CA ASP A 153 -16.47 -4.95 -10.27
C ASP A 153 -17.01 -6.35 -9.96
N SER A 154 -16.38 -7.41 -10.50
CA SER A 154 -16.79 -8.80 -10.26
C SER A 154 -16.60 -9.22 -8.81
N GLY A 155 -15.44 -8.89 -8.22
CA GLY A 155 -15.18 -9.16 -6.80
C GLY A 155 -16.09 -8.34 -5.90
N VAL A 156 -16.30 -7.06 -6.20
CA VAL A 156 -17.23 -6.20 -5.45
C VAL A 156 -18.67 -6.72 -5.53
N ARG A 157 -19.10 -7.27 -6.66
CA ARG A 157 -20.42 -7.91 -6.78
C ARG A 157 -20.54 -9.14 -5.88
N ALA A 158 -19.50 -9.97 -5.78
CA ALA A 158 -19.48 -11.10 -4.86
C ALA A 158 -19.57 -10.64 -3.39
N LEU A 159 -18.78 -9.63 -3.01
CA LEU A 159 -18.86 -9.03 -1.67
C LEU A 159 -20.24 -8.43 -1.39
N SER A 160 -20.86 -7.78 -2.39
CA SER A 160 -22.21 -7.22 -2.28
C SER A 160 -23.25 -8.30 -1.95
N ALA A 161 -23.16 -9.48 -2.58
CA ALA A 161 -24.02 -10.62 -2.25
C ALA A 161 -23.78 -11.15 -0.82
N GLY A 162 -22.59 -10.94 -0.24
CA GLY A 162 -22.33 -11.21 1.18
C GLY A 162 -22.95 -10.15 2.11
N LEU A 163 -22.94 -8.87 1.71
CA LEU A 163 -23.54 -7.77 2.46
C LEU A 163 -25.08 -7.82 2.48
N GLU A 164 -25.69 -8.41 1.46
CA GLU A 164 -27.15 -8.61 1.39
C GLU A 164 -27.66 -9.59 2.45
N ASP A 165 -26.80 -10.45 2.99
CA ASP A 165 -27.19 -11.51 3.91
C ASP A 165 -27.62 -10.98 5.29
N PRO A 166 -28.75 -11.45 5.86
CA PRO A 166 -29.23 -11.05 7.18
C PRO A 166 -28.25 -11.29 8.34
N HIS A 167 -27.28 -12.19 8.18
CA HIS A 167 -26.27 -12.47 9.20
C HIS A 167 -25.04 -11.56 9.10
N CYS A 168 -24.92 -10.74 8.05
CA CYS A 168 -23.79 -9.86 7.88
C CYS A 168 -23.74 -8.79 8.99
N LYS A 169 -22.67 -8.76 9.78
CA LYS A 169 -22.46 -7.79 10.87
C LYS A 169 -21.54 -6.63 10.48
N LEU A 170 -21.12 -6.57 9.22
CA LEU A 170 -20.09 -5.65 8.77
C LEU A 170 -20.55 -4.19 8.89
N GLN A 171 -19.75 -3.38 9.57
CA GLN A 171 -19.96 -1.96 9.81
C GLN A 171 -19.02 -1.09 8.98
N ARG A 172 -17.80 -1.55 8.69
CA ARG A 172 -16.83 -0.81 7.88
C ARG A 172 -16.25 -1.69 6.78
N LEU A 173 -16.30 -1.19 5.55
CA LEU A 173 -15.73 -1.85 4.38
C LEU A 173 -14.79 -0.88 3.64
N GLY A 174 -13.50 -1.22 3.65
CA GLY A 174 -12.47 -0.51 2.92
C GLY A 174 -12.23 -1.13 1.55
N LEU A 175 -12.51 -0.39 0.48
CA LEU A 175 -12.32 -0.78 -0.92
C LEU A 175 -11.51 0.29 -1.69
N SER A 176 -10.79 1.14 -0.98
CA SER A 176 -9.99 2.20 -1.60
C SER A 176 -9.00 1.60 -2.61
N GLY A 177 -8.96 2.12 -3.83
CA GLY A 177 -8.01 1.65 -4.85
C GLY A 177 -8.26 0.23 -5.38
N CYS A 178 -9.47 -0.32 -5.23
CA CYS A 178 -9.82 -1.67 -5.68
C CYS A 178 -10.23 -1.82 -7.16
N ARG A 179 -10.04 -0.77 -7.97
CA ARG A 179 -10.46 -0.68 -9.38
C ARG A 179 -11.97 -0.86 -9.58
N VAL A 180 -12.74 -0.34 -8.64
CA VAL A 180 -14.19 -0.35 -8.67
C VAL A 180 -14.69 0.70 -9.66
N THR A 181 -15.57 0.31 -10.58
CA THR A 181 -16.24 1.23 -11.50
C THR A 181 -17.68 1.49 -11.05
N GLN A 182 -18.44 2.19 -11.90
CA GLN A 182 -19.88 2.32 -11.72
C GLN A 182 -20.58 0.97 -11.49
N ARG A 183 -20.19 -0.10 -12.20
CA ARG A 183 -20.91 -1.40 -12.10
C ARG A 183 -20.77 -2.04 -10.72
N GLY A 184 -19.59 -1.95 -10.12
CA GLY A 184 -19.37 -2.39 -8.74
C GLY A 184 -20.15 -1.52 -7.75
N CYS A 185 -20.22 -0.21 -7.99
CA CYS A 185 -21.02 0.71 -7.17
C CYS A 185 -22.52 0.41 -7.23
N ASP A 186 -23.04 0.06 -8.41
CA ASP A 186 -24.44 -0.34 -8.60
C ASP A 186 -24.76 -1.61 -7.79
N SER A 187 -23.82 -2.57 -7.73
CA SER A 187 -23.95 -3.79 -6.92
C SER A 187 -23.97 -3.47 -5.42
N LEU A 188 -23.05 -2.60 -4.97
CA LEU A 188 -23.01 -2.14 -3.58
C LEU A 188 -24.28 -1.38 -3.21
N ALA A 189 -24.77 -0.48 -4.07
CA ALA A 189 -25.99 0.27 -3.83
C ALA A 189 -27.22 -0.65 -3.72
N SER A 190 -27.31 -1.70 -4.55
CA SER A 190 -28.35 -2.73 -4.44
C SER A 190 -28.30 -3.44 -3.09
N ALA A 191 -27.11 -3.84 -2.66
CA ALA A 191 -26.92 -4.53 -1.38
C ALA A 191 -27.34 -3.66 -0.18
N LEU A 192 -26.95 -2.39 -0.21
CA LEU A 192 -27.29 -1.42 0.84
C LEU A 192 -28.80 -1.10 0.90
N CYS A 193 -29.53 -1.26 -0.20
CA CYS A 193 -30.99 -1.06 -0.23
C CYS A 193 -31.80 -2.29 0.24
N SER A 194 -31.22 -3.49 0.22
CA SER A 194 -31.98 -4.74 0.32
C SER A 194 -32.20 -5.23 1.76
N ASN A 195 -31.38 -4.80 2.71
CA ASN A 195 -31.36 -5.26 4.11
C ASN A 195 -31.10 -4.03 5.00
N PRO A 196 -31.57 -3.92 6.27
CA PRO A 196 -31.04 -2.95 7.23
C PRO A 196 -29.53 -3.13 7.37
N SER A 197 -28.78 -2.47 6.49
CA SER A 197 -27.33 -2.60 6.44
C SER A 197 -26.75 -2.13 7.77
N HIS A 198 -25.92 -2.97 8.36
CA HIS A 198 -25.10 -2.57 9.50
C HIS A 198 -23.95 -1.64 9.07
N LEU A 199 -23.72 -1.48 7.77
CA LEU A 199 -22.63 -0.69 7.23
C LEU A 199 -22.80 0.80 7.59
N ARG A 200 -21.79 1.32 8.26
CA ARG A 200 -21.65 2.71 8.71
C ARG A 200 -20.55 3.44 7.98
N GLU A 201 -19.60 2.73 7.37
CA GLU A 201 -18.51 3.32 6.60
C GLU A 201 -18.21 2.50 5.34
N LEU A 202 -18.16 3.16 4.20
CA LEU A 202 -17.75 2.59 2.93
C LEU A 202 -16.68 3.48 2.31
N ASP A 203 -15.45 2.99 2.25
CA ASP A 203 -14.34 3.70 1.62
C ASP A 203 -14.12 3.19 0.19
N LEU A 204 -14.41 4.05 -0.78
CA LEU A 204 -14.22 3.86 -2.21
C LEU A 204 -13.25 4.89 -2.80
N ARG A 205 -12.42 5.55 -1.99
CA ARG A 205 -11.41 6.49 -2.50
C ARG A 205 -10.50 5.82 -3.52
N TYR A 206 -9.91 6.61 -4.41
CA TYR A 206 -8.98 6.09 -5.43
C TYR A 206 -9.57 5.04 -6.38
N ASN A 207 -10.89 5.02 -6.60
CA ASN A 207 -11.59 4.18 -7.59
C ASN A 207 -12.14 5.02 -8.77
N HIS A 208 -13.03 4.44 -9.59
CA HIS A 208 -13.73 5.18 -10.63
C HIS A 208 -15.26 4.95 -10.58
N PRO A 209 -15.93 5.36 -9.49
CA PRO A 209 -17.37 5.14 -9.34
C PRO A 209 -18.21 5.84 -10.43
N GLY A 210 -17.69 6.93 -11.02
CA GLY A 210 -18.42 7.80 -11.93
C GLY A 210 -19.61 8.51 -11.26
N ASP A 211 -20.14 9.54 -11.90
CA ASP A 211 -21.24 10.34 -11.33
C ASP A 211 -22.50 9.50 -11.07
N SER A 212 -22.73 8.48 -11.90
CA SER A 212 -23.87 7.58 -11.73
C SER A 212 -23.70 6.64 -10.54
N GLY A 213 -22.51 6.05 -10.34
CA GLY A 213 -22.25 5.17 -9.20
C GLY A 213 -22.29 5.94 -7.87
N VAL A 214 -21.73 7.16 -7.84
CA VAL A 214 -21.83 8.05 -6.66
C VAL A 214 -23.29 8.38 -6.36
N ARG A 215 -24.10 8.69 -7.37
CA ARG A 215 -25.54 8.95 -7.18
C ARG A 215 -26.28 7.72 -6.67
N ALA A 216 -26.00 6.52 -7.19
CA ALA A 216 -26.63 5.28 -6.75
C ALA A 216 -26.33 5.00 -5.26
N LEU A 217 -25.06 5.11 -4.85
CA LEU A 217 -24.64 4.94 -3.46
C LEU A 217 -25.21 6.01 -2.53
N SER A 218 -25.24 7.27 -2.98
CA SER A 218 -25.83 8.38 -2.21
C SER A 218 -27.34 8.24 -2.06
N ALA A 219 -28.02 7.67 -3.07
CA ALA A 219 -29.46 7.43 -3.05
C ALA A 219 -29.86 6.26 -2.15
N ALA A 220 -28.96 5.30 -1.92
CA ALA A 220 -29.16 4.21 -0.98
C ALA A 220 -29.34 4.68 0.48
N LYS A 221 -29.08 5.98 0.77
CA LYS A 221 -29.51 6.76 1.95
C LYS A 221 -29.70 5.95 3.24
N LEU A 222 -28.62 5.36 3.73
CA LEU A 222 -28.50 5.06 5.15
C LEU A 222 -28.06 6.37 5.81
N ASP A 223 -28.95 7.05 6.54
CA ASP A 223 -28.68 8.35 7.20
C ASP A 223 -27.42 8.35 8.10
N THR A 224 -26.87 7.16 8.38
CA THR A 224 -25.69 6.90 9.21
C THR A 224 -24.44 6.47 8.42
N LEU A 225 -24.54 6.26 7.10
CA LEU A 225 -23.42 5.75 6.29
C LEU A 225 -22.49 6.89 5.88
N THR A 226 -21.25 6.80 6.31
CA THR A 226 -20.14 7.62 5.82
C THR A 226 -19.60 7.02 4.53
N LEU A 227 -19.79 7.73 3.41
CA LEU A 227 -19.32 7.33 2.10
C LEU A 227 -18.10 8.18 1.70
N LEU A 228 -16.95 7.53 1.45
CA LEU A 228 -15.72 8.19 1.00
C LEU A 228 -15.47 7.83 -0.48
N VAL A 229 -15.58 8.77 -1.40
CA VAL A 229 -15.46 8.52 -2.87
C VAL A 229 -14.43 9.43 -3.56
N GLU A 230 -13.59 10.11 -2.80
CA GLU A 230 -12.63 11.09 -3.29
C GLU A 230 -11.52 10.46 -4.17
N HIS A 231 -10.80 11.33 -4.90
CA HIS A 231 -9.64 10.96 -5.73
C HIS A 231 -9.95 9.98 -6.87
N GLY A 232 -11.15 10.06 -7.45
CA GLY A 232 -11.56 9.22 -8.57
C GLY A 232 -11.12 9.70 -9.96
N GLY A 233 -11.11 8.79 -10.94
CA GLY A 233 -10.80 9.11 -12.34
C GLY A 233 -10.48 7.88 -13.20
N GLU A 234 -10.52 7.99 -14.52
CA GLU A 234 -10.31 6.84 -15.43
C GLU A 234 -8.96 6.14 -15.22
N ASN A 235 -7.92 6.89 -14.83
CA ASN A 235 -6.62 6.32 -14.48
C ASN A 235 -6.73 5.28 -13.36
N ARG A 236 -7.69 5.43 -12.43
CA ARG A 236 -7.89 4.50 -11.30
C ARG A 236 -8.31 3.09 -11.72
N ILE A 237 -8.70 2.89 -12.98
CA ILE A 237 -9.08 1.59 -13.54
C ILE A 237 -7.85 0.82 -14.05
N LYS A 238 -6.68 1.46 -14.15
CA LYS A 238 -5.45 0.79 -14.61
C LYS A 238 -4.98 -0.24 -13.58
N PRO A 239 -4.41 -1.38 -13.99
CA PRO A 239 -3.89 -2.37 -13.06
C PRO A 239 -2.63 -1.88 -12.33
N GLY A 240 -2.46 -2.33 -11.09
CA GLY A 240 -1.24 -2.12 -10.32
C GLY A 240 -0.94 -0.63 -10.07
N PRO A 241 0.34 -0.26 -9.88
CA PRO A 241 0.74 1.11 -9.52
C PRO A 241 0.29 2.19 -10.51
N ARG A 242 0.02 1.83 -11.77
CA ARG A 242 -0.45 2.74 -12.82
C ARG A 242 -1.78 3.42 -12.47
N LYS A 243 -2.57 2.87 -11.55
CA LYS A 243 -3.76 3.53 -11.01
C LYS A 243 -3.47 4.81 -10.25
N TYR A 244 -2.22 5.01 -9.79
CA TYR A 244 -1.77 6.26 -9.18
C TYR A 244 -1.04 7.20 -10.13
N GLY A 245 -1.13 6.93 -11.43
CA GLY A 245 -0.46 7.70 -12.47
C GLY A 245 -0.66 9.20 -12.33
N CYS A 246 0.41 9.94 -12.12
CA CYS A 246 0.46 11.39 -12.17
C CYS A 246 1.27 11.85 -13.38
N ARG A 247 1.03 13.09 -13.82
CA ARG A 247 1.84 13.75 -14.85
C ARG A 247 2.68 14.80 -14.16
N LEU A 248 4.00 14.68 -14.30
CA LEU A 248 4.98 15.61 -13.74
C LEU A 248 5.61 16.43 -14.87
N THR A 249 5.93 17.68 -14.57
CA THR A 249 6.66 18.60 -15.44
C THR A 249 7.80 19.23 -14.67
N LEU A 250 8.96 19.35 -15.30
CA LEU A 250 10.17 19.89 -14.70
C LEU A 250 10.05 21.42 -14.57
N ASP A 251 10.58 21.96 -13.47
CA ASP A 251 10.57 23.39 -13.18
C ASP A 251 11.86 24.06 -13.70
N PRO A 252 11.79 24.89 -14.77
CA PRO A 252 12.92 25.64 -15.28
C PRO A 252 13.53 26.62 -14.26
N ASN A 253 12.80 26.99 -13.20
CA ASN A 253 13.32 27.88 -12.15
C ASN A 253 14.26 27.16 -11.19
N THR A 254 14.14 25.83 -11.07
CA THR A 254 15.02 25.01 -10.22
C THR A 254 16.19 24.41 -11.00
N ALA A 255 16.02 24.20 -12.30
CA ALA A 255 16.98 23.49 -13.15
C ALA A 255 18.39 24.08 -13.11
N HIS A 256 19.39 23.23 -12.88
CA HIS A 256 20.79 23.60 -13.07
C HIS A 256 21.07 24.06 -14.51
N ARG A 257 22.03 24.96 -14.70
CA ARG A 257 22.31 25.58 -16.02
C ARG A 257 22.79 24.61 -17.09
N GLU A 258 23.44 23.52 -16.69
CA GLU A 258 23.87 22.45 -17.61
C GLU A 258 22.74 21.49 -18.02
N LEU A 259 21.49 21.73 -17.57
CA LEU A 259 20.33 20.91 -17.89
C LEU A 259 19.39 21.65 -18.85
N SER A 260 19.20 21.08 -20.04
CA SER A 260 18.25 21.58 -21.04
C SER A 260 16.90 20.90 -20.87
N LEU A 261 15.83 21.70 -20.77
CA LEU A 261 14.45 21.22 -20.67
C LEU A 261 13.75 21.33 -22.03
N SER A 262 13.08 20.27 -22.44
CA SER A 262 12.37 20.19 -23.73
C SER A 262 11.06 19.41 -23.60
N GLU A 263 10.32 19.28 -24.71
CA GLU A 263 9.05 18.53 -24.78
C GLU A 263 8.02 19.02 -23.73
N GLY A 264 7.86 20.35 -23.64
CA GLY A 264 6.98 20.97 -22.63
C GLY A 264 7.46 20.74 -21.20
N ASN A 265 8.78 20.73 -20.99
CA ASN A 265 9.47 20.44 -19.72
C ASN A 265 9.24 19.02 -19.20
N ARG A 266 8.99 18.03 -20.07
CA ARG A 266 8.89 16.62 -19.66
C ARG A 266 10.18 15.85 -19.90
N LYS A 267 11.13 16.44 -20.63
CA LYS A 267 12.42 15.85 -20.93
C LYS A 267 13.54 16.75 -20.45
N VAL A 268 14.54 16.15 -19.81
CA VAL A 268 15.78 16.80 -19.42
C VAL A 268 16.95 16.15 -20.14
N THR A 269 17.87 16.99 -20.63
CA THR A 269 19.11 16.54 -21.25
C THR A 269 20.29 17.27 -20.63
N HIS A 270 21.30 16.51 -20.22
CA HIS A 270 22.53 17.08 -19.70
C HIS A 270 23.46 17.48 -20.86
N SER A 271 23.84 18.75 -20.90
CA SER A 271 24.74 19.31 -21.92
C SER A 271 25.95 19.98 -21.23
N PRO A 272 27.03 19.23 -20.93
CA PRO A 272 28.13 19.73 -20.11
C PRO A 272 28.91 20.90 -20.74
N TRP A 273 28.76 21.11 -22.05
CA TRP A 273 29.46 22.14 -22.81
C TRP A 273 28.57 23.34 -23.16
N ARG A 274 27.31 23.36 -22.70
CA ARG A 274 26.33 24.40 -23.00
C ARG A 274 25.53 24.75 -21.76
N GLU A 275 25.75 25.94 -21.23
CA GLU A 275 24.86 26.51 -20.22
C GLU A 275 23.61 27.06 -20.90
N GLU A 276 22.45 26.63 -20.40
CA GLU A 276 21.16 27.20 -20.78
C GLU A 276 21.02 28.62 -20.20
N PRO A 277 20.49 29.57 -20.97
CA PRO A 277 20.40 30.98 -20.59
C PRO A 277 19.25 31.24 -19.62
N TYR A 278 19.06 30.37 -18.62
CA TYR A 278 17.99 30.53 -17.65
C TYR A 278 18.20 31.80 -16.80
N PRO A 279 17.12 32.55 -16.48
CA PRO A 279 17.20 33.69 -15.58
C PRO A 279 17.75 33.31 -14.20
N ARG A 280 18.40 34.26 -13.53
CA ARG A 280 18.76 34.11 -12.11
C ARG A 280 17.47 33.89 -11.30
N HIS A 281 17.49 32.86 -10.45
CA HIS A 281 16.35 32.51 -9.62
C HIS A 281 16.85 31.95 -8.28
N PRO A 282 16.25 32.33 -7.13
CA PRO A 282 16.69 31.86 -5.81
C PRO A 282 16.65 30.33 -5.68
N GLU A 283 15.60 29.71 -6.23
CA GLU A 283 15.40 28.24 -6.18
C GLU A 283 16.28 27.44 -7.14
N ARG A 284 17.15 28.10 -7.94
CA ARG A 284 17.99 27.40 -8.90
C ARG A 284 19.11 26.63 -8.21
N PHE A 285 19.27 25.37 -8.57
CA PHE A 285 20.45 24.59 -8.21
C PHE A 285 21.71 25.19 -8.86
N GLU A 286 22.70 25.50 -8.05
CA GLU A 286 23.94 26.16 -8.51
C GLU A 286 25.13 25.22 -8.67
N SER A 287 25.28 24.22 -7.79
CA SER A 287 26.47 23.34 -7.78
C SER A 287 26.17 21.89 -8.13
N VAL A 288 24.91 21.48 -8.03
CA VAL A 288 24.46 20.11 -8.30
C VAL A 288 23.54 20.07 -9.52
N ARG A 289 23.77 19.11 -10.42
CA ARG A 289 23.05 18.97 -11.69
C ARG A 289 21.67 18.36 -11.48
N GLN A 290 20.74 19.15 -10.97
CA GLN A 290 19.42 18.69 -10.57
C GLN A 290 18.33 19.63 -11.05
N VAL A 291 17.10 19.12 -11.07
CA VAL A 291 15.88 19.84 -11.40
C VAL A 291 14.73 19.20 -10.63
N LEU A 292 13.79 20.01 -10.13
CA LEU A 292 12.55 19.51 -9.55
C LEU A 292 11.42 19.47 -10.55
N CYS A 293 10.37 18.73 -10.21
CA CYS A 293 9.06 18.93 -10.80
C CYS A 293 8.37 20.18 -10.23
N ARG A 294 7.50 20.80 -11.03
CA ARG A 294 6.64 21.91 -10.61
C ARG A 294 5.55 21.42 -9.67
N GLU A 295 4.97 20.28 -10.02
CA GLU A 295 3.95 19.62 -9.24
C GLU A 295 4.54 19.07 -7.95
N SER A 296 3.78 19.21 -6.89
CA SER A 296 4.07 18.55 -5.62
C SER A 296 3.20 17.31 -5.56
N VAL A 297 3.80 16.18 -5.27
CA VAL A 297 3.05 14.97 -5.00
C VAL A 297 2.74 14.94 -3.51
N CYS A 298 1.45 15.04 -3.18
CA CYS A 298 0.91 14.63 -1.90
C CYS A 298 0.12 13.34 -2.14
N GLU A 299 0.10 12.45 -1.15
CA GLU A 299 -0.57 11.13 -1.24
C GLU A 299 0.09 10.17 -2.25
N ARG A 300 -0.64 9.11 -2.63
CA ARG A 300 -0.15 8.08 -3.55
C ARG A 300 -0.08 8.58 -4.97
N CYS A 301 1.14 8.59 -5.48
CA CYS A 301 1.49 8.95 -6.83
C CYS A 301 2.26 7.82 -7.49
N TYR A 302 2.31 7.84 -8.81
CA TYR A 302 3.10 6.93 -9.61
C TYR A 302 3.51 7.66 -10.89
N TRP A 303 4.78 7.57 -11.24
CA TRP A 303 5.29 8.09 -12.50
C TRP A 303 6.28 7.11 -13.13
N GLU A 304 6.37 7.18 -14.44
CA GLU A 304 7.34 6.45 -15.24
C GLU A 304 8.29 7.46 -15.86
N ALA A 305 9.58 7.15 -15.84
CA ALA A 305 10.59 7.95 -16.51
C ALA A 305 11.36 7.07 -17.50
N GLU A 306 11.39 7.52 -18.75
CA GLU A 306 12.27 6.98 -19.78
C GLU A 306 13.65 7.64 -19.66
N TRP A 307 14.70 6.83 -19.74
CA TRP A 307 16.06 7.34 -19.65
C TRP A 307 16.99 6.64 -20.63
N SER A 308 18.03 7.38 -21.02
CA SER A 308 19.11 6.92 -21.89
C SER A 308 20.41 7.55 -21.43
N VAL A 309 21.50 6.79 -21.42
CA VAL A 309 22.84 7.27 -21.03
C VAL A 309 23.88 6.93 -22.08
N SER A 310 24.92 7.76 -22.17
CA SER A 310 26.16 7.39 -22.88
C SER A 310 27.01 6.43 -22.04
N GLU A 311 28.08 5.88 -22.62
CA GLU A 311 28.88 4.79 -22.04
C GLU A 311 29.40 5.00 -20.60
N ARG A 312 29.46 6.25 -20.10
CA ARG A 312 29.98 6.62 -18.77
C ARG A 312 29.02 7.43 -17.89
N GLY A 313 27.76 7.59 -18.28
CA GLY A 313 26.78 8.40 -17.54
C GLY A 313 25.73 7.56 -16.83
N GLY A 314 25.24 8.00 -15.67
CA GLY A 314 24.06 7.44 -14.98
C GLY A 314 22.98 8.51 -14.82
N VAL A 315 21.72 8.09 -14.64
CA VAL A 315 20.59 8.98 -14.36
C VAL A 315 20.10 8.76 -12.93
N TYR A 316 19.74 9.85 -12.26
CA TYR A 316 19.08 9.80 -10.96
C TYR A 316 17.61 10.17 -11.13
N ILE A 317 16.73 9.32 -10.62
CA ILE A 317 15.30 9.61 -10.46
C ILE A 317 15.08 9.77 -8.96
N ALA A 318 14.47 10.86 -8.52
CA ALA A 318 14.42 11.17 -7.09
C ALA A 318 13.07 11.69 -6.64
N VAL A 319 12.82 11.50 -5.34
CA VAL A 319 11.79 12.21 -4.59
C VAL A 319 12.44 12.97 -3.44
N THR A 320 11.94 14.16 -3.15
CA THR A 320 12.50 15.01 -2.12
C THR A 320 11.45 15.95 -1.56
N ASP A 321 11.63 16.33 -0.29
CA ASP A 321 10.89 17.43 0.28
C ASP A 321 11.28 18.76 -0.39
N LYS A 322 10.30 19.66 -0.53
CA LYS A 322 10.52 20.99 -1.14
C LYS A 322 11.66 21.78 -0.51
N GLY A 323 11.91 21.57 0.78
CA GLY A 323 12.91 22.28 1.57
C GLY A 323 14.36 21.85 1.34
N ILE A 324 14.65 20.96 0.39
CA ILE A 324 16.04 20.59 0.07
C ILE A 324 16.86 21.81 -0.34
N SER A 325 18.11 21.89 0.13
CA SER A 325 18.98 23.02 -0.18
C SER A 325 19.29 23.07 -1.69
N ARG A 326 19.27 24.29 -2.24
CA ARG A 326 19.60 24.57 -3.65
C ARG A 326 21.02 25.13 -3.83
N LYS A 327 21.66 25.50 -2.73
CA LYS A 327 22.92 26.25 -2.70
C LYS A 327 23.99 25.44 -1.97
N GLY A 328 25.18 25.38 -2.56
CA GLY A 328 26.27 24.53 -2.09
C GLY A 328 26.34 23.18 -2.81
N GLY A 329 27.44 22.44 -2.62
CA GLY A 329 27.75 21.19 -3.32
C GLY A 329 27.83 19.96 -2.41
N GLY A 330 27.20 19.99 -1.23
CA GLY A 330 27.27 18.93 -0.21
C GLY A 330 26.03 18.02 -0.15
N GLU A 331 26.01 17.15 0.87
CA GLU A 331 24.95 16.16 1.13
C GLU A 331 23.55 16.80 1.27
N ASP A 332 23.48 18.02 1.81
CA ASP A 332 22.22 18.76 1.99
C ASP A 332 21.51 19.14 0.68
N CYS A 333 22.22 19.13 -0.45
CA CYS A 333 21.69 19.52 -1.76
C CYS A 333 21.42 18.32 -2.68
N GLY A 334 22.21 17.25 -2.57
CA GLY A 334 22.12 16.09 -3.47
C GLY A 334 20.97 15.16 -3.12
N PHE A 335 20.17 14.78 -4.12
CA PHE A 335 19.11 13.79 -3.93
C PHE A 335 19.68 12.44 -3.48
N GLY A 336 19.07 11.85 -2.45
CA GLY A 336 19.49 10.59 -1.84
C GLY A 336 20.65 10.70 -0.86
N LEU A 337 21.32 11.86 -0.78
CA LEU A 337 22.46 12.08 0.12
C LEU A 337 22.05 12.61 1.50
N ASN A 338 20.80 12.99 1.68
CA ASN A 338 20.26 13.49 2.94
C ASN A 338 18.99 12.72 3.34
N LYS A 339 18.56 12.94 4.58
CA LYS A 339 17.35 12.34 5.16
C LYS A 339 16.03 12.83 4.55
N ASN A 340 16.04 13.89 3.73
CA ASN A 340 14.84 14.51 3.13
C ASN A 340 14.66 14.09 1.65
N SER A 341 15.43 13.12 1.17
CA SER A 341 15.36 12.68 -0.21
C SER A 341 15.74 11.21 -0.39
N TRP A 342 15.18 10.63 -1.43
CA TRP A 342 15.51 9.31 -1.93
C TRP A 342 15.85 9.45 -3.40
N SER A 343 16.87 8.74 -3.86
CA SER A 343 17.22 8.69 -5.27
C SER A 343 17.42 7.27 -5.72
N LEU A 344 16.90 6.95 -6.89
CA LEU A 344 17.23 5.76 -7.65
C LEU A 344 18.27 6.11 -8.69
N TRP A 345 19.47 5.57 -8.53
CA TRP A 345 20.54 5.64 -9.50
C TRP A 345 20.38 4.53 -10.54
N CYS A 346 20.37 4.93 -11.81
CA CYS A 346 20.19 4.05 -12.96
C CYS A 346 21.44 4.13 -13.84
N TYR A 347 22.10 2.98 -14.04
CA TYR A 347 23.30 2.90 -14.89
C TYR A 347 23.35 1.57 -15.63
N LYS A 348 23.16 1.60 -16.96
CA LYS A 348 23.08 0.39 -17.81
C LYS A 348 22.08 -0.63 -17.25
N HIS A 349 22.55 -1.73 -16.67
CA HIS A 349 21.74 -2.78 -16.05
C HIS A 349 21.86 -2.82 -14.52
N SER A 350 22.42 -1.77 -13.92
CA SER A 350 22.62 -1.62 -12.48
C SER A 350 21.70 -0.54 -11.94
N TYR A 351 21.09 -0.85 -10.79
CA TYR A 351 20.15 0.03 -10.11
C TYR A 351 20.50 0.06 -8.63
N SER A 352 20.52 1.25 -8.05
CA SER A 352 20.79 1.41 -6.62
C SER A 352 19.91 2.49 -6.03
N VAL A 353 19.30 2.22 -4.89
CA VAL A 353 18.56 3.22 -4.12
C VAL A 353 19.52 3.86 -3.13
N CYS A 354 19.51 5.18 -3.05
CA CYS A 354 20.25 5.95 -2.06
C CYS A 354 19.29 6.76 -1.20
N HIS A 355 19.49 6.72 0.12
CA HIS A 355 18.82 7.56 1.10
C HIS A 355 19.76 7.86 2.25
N ASN A 356 19.83 9.12 2.68
CA ASN A 356 20.72 9.56 3.76
C ASN A 356 22.17 9.08 3.59
N ASN A 357 22.67 9.16 2.36
CA ASN A 357 24.00 8.69 1.94
C ASN A 357 24.25 7.18 2.12
N ASN A 358 23.21 6.41 2.45
CA ASN A 358 23.26 4.96 2.46
C ASN A 358 22.77 4.43 1.12
N ARG A 359 23.57 3.56 0.49
CA ARG A 359 23.29 3.00 -0.83
C ARG A 359 22.98 1.52 -0.71
N THR A 360 21.88 1.11 -1.33
CA THR A 360 21.46 -0.28 -1.43
C THR A 360 21.35 -0.65 -2.91
N ASP A 361 22.14 -1.62 -3.34
CA ASP A 361 22.07 -2.13 -4.71
C ASP A 361 20.85 -3.04 -4.86
N LEU A 362 20.09 -2.81 -5.93
CA LEU A 362 18.92 -3.62 -6.26
C LEU A 362 19.33 -4.80 -7.16
N PRO A 363 18.71 -5.98 -6.99
CA PRO A 363 18.96 -7.11 -7.89
C PRO A 363 18.56 -6.76 -9.32
N ALA A 364 19.44 -7.06 -10.28
CA ALA A 364 19.18 -6.81 -11.70
C ALA A 364 17.97 -7.62 -12.18
N ARG A 365 16.97 -6.96 -12.79
CA ARG A 365 15.88 -7.66 -13.48
C ARG A 365 16.39 -8.23 -14.81
N PRO A 366 15.91 -9.41 -15.26
CA PRO A 366 16.17 -9.87 -16.61
C PRO A 366 15.57 -8.88 -17.63
N SER A 367 16.40 -8.46 -18.59
CA SER A 367 16.07 -7.44 -19.59
C SER A 367 14.97 -7.90 -20.56
N PRO A 368 14.11 -6.99 -21.05
CA PRO A 368 13.44 -7.18 -22.34
C PRO A 368 14.53 -7.25 -23.42
N THR A 369 14.46 -8.26 -24.28
CA THR A 369 15.35 -8.44 -25.42
C THR A 369 15.06 -7.40 -26.50
N THR A 370 15.66 -6.21 -26.42
CA THR A 370 16.12 -5.36 -27.55
C THR A 370 16.74 -4.06 -27.03
N GLU A 371 17.82 -3.60 -27.66
CA GLU A 371 18.38 -2.26 -27.48
C GLU A 371 17.36 -1.19 -27.90
N GLN A 372 16.65 -0.60 -26.94
CA GLN A 372 16.19 0.81 -26.91
C GLN A 372 15.24 1.00 -25.72
N GLU A 373 15.49 2.06 -24.94
CA GLU A 373 14.61 2.64 -23.91
C GLU A 373 14.35 1.78 -22.66
N CYS A 374 14.99 2.16 -21.55
CA CYS A 374 14.61 1.66 -20.22
C CYS A 374 13.53 2.58 -19.63
N VAL A 375 12.28 2.10 -19.61
CA VAL A 375 11.20 2.69 -18.82
C VAL A 375 11.38 2.23 -17.38
N MET A 376 11.70 3.15 -16.47
CA MET A 376 11.78 2.84 -15.05
C MET A 376 10.56 3.39 -14.31
N MET A 377 9.84 2.47 -13.68
CA MET A 377 8.68 2.74 -12.82
C MET A 377 9.18 2.97 -11.39
N VAL A 378 8.97 4.15 -10.80
CA VAL A 378 9.43 4.41 -9.42
C VAL A 378 8.37 5.12 -8.58
N LEU A 379 8.23 4.55 -7.38
CA LEU A 379 7.54 4.98 -6.16
C LEU A 379 6.02 5.14 -6.20
N VAL A 380 5.34 4.25 -5.49
CA VAL A 380 4.09 4.58 -4.78
C VAL A 380 4.49 5.07 -3.41
N GLN A 381 4.49 6.38 -3.20
CA GLN A 381 4.69 6.93 -1.86
C GLN A 381 3.32 7.02 -1.17
N GLU A 382 3.11 6.25 -0.11
CA GLU A 382 2.17 6.69 0.92
C GLU A 382 2.87 7.76 1.75
N CYS A 383 2.63 9.02 1.42
CA CYS A 383 2.89 10.08 2.38
C CYS A 383 1.95 9.86 3.56
N VAL A 384 2.47 9.33 4.66
CA VAL A 384 1.89 9.61 5.96
C VAL A 384 2.11 11.11 6.15
N CYS A 385 1.08 11.92 5.94
CA CYS A 385 1.08 13.28 6.46
C CYS A 385 1.23 13.17 7.97
N THR A 386 2.46 13.26 8.48
CA THR A 386 2.71 13.32 9.91
C THR A 386 2.43 14.75 10.36
N GLY A 387 1.26 14.95 10.98
CA GLY A 387 0.94 16.12 11.79
C GLY A 387 0.34 17.28 11.02
#